data_AF-A0AA40E8H8-F1
#
_entry.id   AF-A0AA40E8H8-F1
#
_cell.length_a   1.000
_cell.length_b   1.000
_cell.length_c   1.000
_cell.angle_alpha   90.00
_cell.angle_beta   90.00
_cell.angle_gamma   90.00
#
_symmetry.space_group_name_H-M   'P 1'
#
loop_
_entity.id
_entity.type
_entity.pdbx_description
1 polymer ?
#
loop_
_entity_poly.entity_id
_entity_poly.type
_entity_poly.pdbx_seq_one_letter_code
_entity_poly.pdbx_strand_id
1 'polypeptide(L)'
;MTDHDLYEDDEDDFCCGRAYGGSRVAVVSTARYHPALDGEAVDREHMWPGSHCVEYVRRVLGEASGAGGQRTGRDARVEDTPLGAAVQAARAAPAPETDLGGLWFSRVARTVSHELGHCHCLAHCSYYACVMQSTAGMAEDVRQPPYLCAVCLSKISKAMVPVSRDTEEQMVLDRYKALLRFCEGWLGVAMFAGYHAWLEKRILALQPGGPEIIEISD
;
A
#
# COMPACT_ATOMS: atom_id res chain seq x y z
N MET A 1 17.92 10.67 -0.23
CA MET A 1 16.63 11.39 -0.24
C MET A 1 16.92 12.85 -0.55
N THR A 2 15.99 13.53 -1.20
CA THR A 2 16.08 14.96 -1.55
C THR A 2 14.70 15.62 -1.37
N ASP A 3 14.67 16.90 -1.05
CA ASP A 3 13.48 17.76 -1.04
C ASP A 3 13.31 18.56 -2.34
N HIS A 4 14.25 18.41 -3.27
CA HIS A 4 14.14 18.92 -4.63
C HIS A 4 13.31 18.00 -5.51
N ASP A 5 12.58 18.60 -6.46
CA ASP A 5 11.86 17.86 -7.49
C ASP A 5 12.83 17.10 -8.41
N LEU A 6 12.36 16.01 -9.02
CA LEU A 6 13.16 15.19 -9.93
C LEU A 6 12.43 14.99 -11.24
N TYR A 7 13.20 14.74 -12.30
CA TYR A 7 12.75 14.30 -13.62
C TYR A 7 13.85 13.39 -14.20
N GLU A 8 13.50 12.43 -15.08
CA GLU A 8 14.51 11.54 -15.67
C GLU A 8 15.00 12.04 -17.03
N ASP A 9 14.09 12.45 -17.91
CA ASP A 9 14.38 12.95 -19.25
C ASP A 9 13.35 13.97 -19.72
N ASP A 10 13.44 14.38 -20.99
CA ASP A 10 12.58 15.40 -21.59
C ASP A 10 11.13 14.93 -21.83
N GLU A 11 10.83 13.63 -21.70
CA GLU A 11 9.47 13.07 -21.82
C GLU A 11 8.74 13.02 -20.47
N ASP A 12 9.47 13.09 -19.35
CA ASP A 12 8.91 13.06 -18.00
C ASP A 12 8.61 14.46 -17.45
N ASP A 13 7.37 14.70 -17.05
CA ASP A 13 6.99 15.93 -16.33
C ASP A 13 7.67 16.02 -14.95
N PHE A 14 7.76 14.89 -14.24
CA PHE A 14 8.47 14.70 -12.97
C PHE A 14 8.57 13.22 -12.60
N CYS A 15 9.45 12.87 -11.68
CA CYS A 15 9.44 11.58 -10.98
C CYS A 15 9.57 11.75 -9.46
N CYS A 16 8.89 10.90 -8.70
CA CYS A 16 8.95 10.93 -7.22
C CYS A 16 10.10 10.09 -6.65
N GLY A 17 10.67 9.21 -7.47
CA GLY A 17 11.76 8.33 -7.10
C GLY A 17 12.42 7.75 -8.34
N ARG A 18 13.66 7.31 -8.16
CA ARG A 18 14.42 6.62 -9.18
C ARG A 18 15.40 5.65 -8.55
N ALA A 19 15.40 4.42 -9.03
CA ALA A 19 16.37 3.40 -8.67
C ALA A 19 17.22 2.93 -9.85
N TYR A 20 18.50 2.71 -9.55
CA TYR A 20 19.48 2.03 -10.40
C TYR A 20 19.66 0.61 -9.87
N GLY A 21 18.73 -0.28 -10.22
CA GLY A 21 18.61 -1.62 -9.62
C GLY A 21 19.91 -2.44 -9.62
N GLY A 22 20.66 -2.41 -10.73
CA GLY A 22 21.95 -3.10 -10.83
C GLY A 22 23.04 -2.58 -9.88
N SER A 23 22.94 -1.32 -9.44
CA SER A 23 23.87 -0.69 -8.50
C SER A 23 23.34 -0.61 -7.07
N ARG A 24 22.10 -1.03 -6.83
CA ARG A 24 21.41 -0.98 -5.53
C ARG A 24 21.38 0.44 -4.92
N VAL A 25 21.22 1.45 -5.78
CA VAL A 25 21.10 2.85 -5.39
C VAL A 25 19.73 3.35 -5.79
N ALA A 26 19.09 4.08 -4.88
CA ALA A 26 17.84 4.78 -5.14
C ALA A 26 17.89 6.21 -4.60
N VAL A 27 17.19 7.11 -5.27
CA VAL A 27 16.88 8.45 -4.82
C VAL A 27 15.36 8.60 -4.76
N VAL A 28 14.86 9.28 -3.73
CA VAL A 28 13.45 9.61 -3.57
C VAL A 28 13.36 11.09 -3.29
N SER A 29 12.46 11.76 -4.03
CA SER A 29 12.07 13.13 -3.78
C SER A 29 10.88 13.18 -2.83
N THR A 30 10.93 14.07 -1.84
CA THR A 30 9.80 14.34 -0.97
C THR A 30 8.94 15.51 -1.47
N ALA A 31 9.39 16.24 -2.49
CA ALA A 31 8.83 17.51 -2.94
C ALA A 31 7.34 17.40 -3.29
N ARG A 32 7.01 16.52 -4.24
CA ARG A 32 5.65 16.32 -4.74
C ARG A 32 4.70 15.65 -3.74
N TYR A 33 5.25 15.07 -2.67
CA TYR A 33 4.46 14.48 -1.59
C TYR A 33 4.00 15.47 -0.53
N HIS A 34 4.55 16.70 -0.53
CA HIS A 34 4.20 17.71 0.45
C HIS A 34 2.69 18.03 0.38
N PRO A 35 1.92 17.87 1.46
CA PRO A 35 0.46 18.00 1.43
C PRO A 35 -0.06 19.36 0.93
N ALA A 36 0.73 20.43 1.03
CA ALA A 36 0.37 21.74 0.49
C ALA A 36 0.23 21.76 -1.06
N LEU A 37 0.71 20.72 -1.76
CA LEU A 37 0.63 20.61 -3.23
C LEU A 37 -0.54 19.75 -3.73
N ASP A 38 -1.35 19.19 -2.83
CA ASP A 38 -2.41 18.23 -3.18
C ASP A 38 -3.46 18.77 -4.15
N GLY A 39 -3.73 20.08 -4.10
CA GLY A 39 -4.76 20.73 -4.92
C GLY A 39 -6.11 20.01 -4.84
N GLU A 40 -6.87 20.02 -5.94
CA GLU A 40 -8.14 19.29 -6.07
C GLU A 40 -7.96 17.85 -6.58
N ALA A 41 -6.76 17.51 -7.07
CA ALA A 41 -6.51 16.22 -7.72
C ALA A 41 -6.33 15.06 -6.72
N VAL A 42 -5.86 15.35 -5.50
CA VAL A 42 -5.60 14.33 -4.47
C VAL A 42 -6.77 14.22 -3.50
N ASP A 43 -7.54 13.15 -3.63
CA ASP A 43 -8.58 12.78 -2.67
C ASP A 43 -7.95 12.14 -1.42
N ARG A 44 -7.74 12.95 -0.38
CA ARG A 44 -7.13 12.50 0.89
C ARG A 44 -7.98 11.49 1.65
N GLU A 45 -9.30 11.58 1.52
CA GLU A 45 -10.24 10.68 2.21
C GLU A 45 -10.15 9.27 1.62
N HIS A 46 -9.88 9.18 0.32
CA HIS A 46 -9.85 7.93 -0.42
C HIS A 46 -8.44 7.53 -0.90
N MET A 47 -7.40 7.93 -0.17
CA MET A 47 -6.08 7.31 -0.27
C MET A 47 -6.15 5.84 0.19
N TRP A 48 -5.13 5.03 -0.09
CA TRP A 48 -5.11 3.65 0.40
C TRP A 48 -5.21 3.63 1.95
N PRO A 49 -6.08 2.79 2.55
CA PRO A 49 -6.95 1.79 1.92
C PRO A 49 -8.36 2.30 1.52
N GLY A 50 -8.73 3.54 1.86
CA GLY A 50 -10.05 4.15 1.62
C GLY A 50 -10.54 4.12 0.16
N SER A 51 -9.64 4.04 -0.82
CA SER A 51 -9.98 3.77 -2.23
C SER A 51 -10.74 2.46 -2.48
N HIS A 52 -10.80 1.56 -1.50
CA HIS A 52 -11.55 0.30 -1.58
C HIS A 52 -12.86 0.35 -0.80
N CYS A 53 -13.27 1.52 -0.31
CA CYS A 53 -14.54 1.64 0.38
C CYS A 53 -15.71 1.68 -0.63
N VAL A 54 -16.87 1.20 -0.17
CA VAL A 54 -18.06 1.05 -1.02
C VAL A 54 -18.51 2.37 -1.68
N GLU A 55 -18.34 3.49 -0.98
CA GLU A 55 -18.71 4.81 -1.50
C GLU A 55 -17.82 5.22 -2.66
N TYR A 56 -16.49 5.11 -2.48
CA TYR A 56 -15.53 5.40 -3.53
C TYR A 56 -15.76 4.55 -4.77
N VAL A 57 -15.92 3.23 -4.58
CA VAL A 57 -16.10 2.28 -5.69
C VAL A 57 -17.37 2.63 -6.47
N ARG A 58 -18.50 2.89 -5.79
CA ARG A 58 -19.74 3.32 -6.45
C ARG A 58 -19.57 4.61 -7.24
N ARG A 59 -18.87 5.60 -6.65
CA ARG A 59 -18.58 6.88 -7.30
C ARG A 59 -17.76 6.69 -8.58
N VAL A 60 -16.72 5.84 -8.55
CA VAL A 60 -15.90 5.54 -9.73
C VAL A 60 -16.68 4.78 -10.80
N LEU A 61 -17.58 3.88 -10.40
CA LEU A 61 -18.45 3.13 -11.32
C LEU A 61 -19.58 3.99 -11.92
N GLY A 62 -19.76 5.23 -11.46
CA GLY A 62 -20.85 6.09 -11.90
C GLY A 62 -22.23 5.60 -11.43
N GLU A 63 -22.28 4.74 -10.42
CA GLU A 63 -23.54 4.31 -9.82
C GLU A 63 -24.11 5.46 -9.00
N ALA A 64 -25.17 6.09 -9.51
CA ALA A 64 -25.93 7.08 -8.75
C ALA A 64 -26.38 6.48 -7.41
N SER A 65 -26.35 7.28 -6.35
CA SER A 65 -26.78 6.95 -4.99
C SER A 65 -28.26 6.49 -4.97
N GLY A 66 -28.56 5.26 -5.38
CA GLY A 66 -29.97 4.85 -5.55
C GLY A 66 -30.32 3.49 -6.14
N ALA A 67 -29.39 2.64 -6.59
CA ALA A 67 -29.74 1.34 -7.18
C ALA A 67 -29.05 0.16 -6.48
N GLY A 68 -29.41 -0.10 -5.22
CA GLY A 68 -28.91 -1.24 -4.46
C GLY A 68 -29.64 -2.54 -4.80
N GLY A 69 -29.13 -3.30 -5.78
CA GLY A 69 -29.45 -4.72 -5.90
C GLY A 69 -28.70 -5.52 -4.83
N GLN A 70 -29.42 -6.20 -3.93
CA GLN A 70 -28.80 -7.13 -2.97
C GLN A 70 -28.16 -8.30 -3.72
N ARG A 71 -26.82 -8.34 -3.78
CA ARG A 71 -26.09 -9.54 -4.17
C ARG A 71 -26.02 -10.46 -2.95
N THR A 72 -26.82 -11.51 -2.97
CA THR A 72 -26.77 -12.61 -2.00
C THR A 72 -25.62 -13.55 -2.37
N GLY A 73 -24.40 -13.19 -2.00
CA GLY A 73 -23.24 -14.09 -1.99
C GLY A 73 -23.07 -14.70 -0.60
N ARG A 74 -22.37 -15.82 -0.49
CA ARG A 74 -22.06 -16.45 0.81
C ARG A 74 -20.99 -15.60 1.51
N ASP A 75 -21.42 -14.51 2.13
CA ASP A 75 -20.56 -13.42 2.58
C ASP A 75 -19.73 -13.83 3.79
N ALA A 76 -18.44 -14.12 3.58
CA ALA A 76 -17.48 -13.65 4.57
C ALA A 76 -17.75 -12.15 4.70
N ARG A 77 -18.05 -11.65 5.90
CA ARG A 77 -18.30 -10.21 6.07
C ARG A 77 -17.09 -9.50 5.48
N VAL A 78 -17.28 -8.55 4.57
CA VAL A 78 -16.17 -7.81 3.93
C VAL A 78 -15.17 -7.31 4.99
N GLU A 79 -15.71 -6.98 6.17
CA GLU A 79 -15.08 -6.63 7.44
C GLU A 79 -14.05 -7.65 7.97
N ASP A 80 -14.23 -8.94 7.70
CA ASP A 80 -13.35 -10.02 8.14
C ASP A 80 -12.14 -10.22 7.22
N THR A 81 -12.16 -9.64 6.02
CA THR A 81 -11.02 -9.67 5.09
C THR A 81 -9.90 -8.73 5.56
N PRO A 82 -8.62 -8.98 5.21
CA PRO A 82 -7.54 -8.05 5.52
C PRO A 82 -7.79 -6.63 4.99
N LEU A 83 -8.36 -6.51 3.79
CA LEU A 83 -8.64 -5.20 3.18
C LEU A 83 -9.82 -4.50 3.87
N GLY A 84 -10.88 -5.21 4.22
CA GLY A 84 -11.99 -4.65 4.99
C GLY A 84 -11.55 -4.15 6.36
N ALA A 85 -10.72 -4.94 7.07
CA ALA A 85 -10.12 -4.52 8.33
C ALA A 85 -9.25 -3.26 8.16
N ALA A 86 -8.47 -3.18 7.08
CA ALA A 86 -7.67 -1.99 6.75
C ALA A 86 -8.55 -0.75 6.54
N VAL A 87 -9.62 -0.86 5.74
CA VAL A 87 -10.56 0.24 5.48
C VAL A 87 -11.22 0.72 6.77
N GLN A 88 -11.64 -0.21 7.65
CA GLN A 88 -12.24 0.14 8.93
C GLN A 88 -11.26 0.88 9.85
N ALA A 89 -10.04 0.37 9.99
CA ALA A 89 -9.01 1.00 10.83
C ALA A 89 -8.61 2.38 10.30
N ALA A 90 -8.46 2.53 8.98
CA ALA A 90 -8.16 3.82 8.36
C ALA A 90 -9.28 4.85 8.56
N ARG A 91 -10.55 4.42 8.47
CA ARG A 91 -11.72 5.28 8.73
C ARG A 91 -11.84 5.71 10.19
N ALA A 92 -11.37 4.88 11.12
CA ALA A 92 -11.36 5.20 12.54
C ALA A 92 -10.19 6.10 12.94
N ALA A 93 -9.18 6.25 12.08
CA ALA A 93 -8.05 7.14 12.32
C ALA A 93 -8.49 8.62 12.23
N PRO A 94 -7.78 9.55 12.90
CA PRO A 94 -8.00 10.98 12.75
C PRO A 94 -7.94 11.44 11.29
N ALA A 95 -8.66 12.53 11.00
CA ALA A 95 -8.66 13.12 9.66
C ALA A 95 -7.23 13.55 9.25
N PRO A 96 -6.84 13.42 7.98
CA PRO A 96 -5.48 13.72 7.52
C PRO A 96 -4.98 15.14 7.86
N GLU A 97 -5.90 16.11 7.95
CA GLU A 97 -5.63 17.51 8.29
C GLU A 97 -5.08 17.68 9.72
N THR A 98 -5.35 16.71 10.59
CA THR A 98 -4.89 16.75 11.99
C THR A 98 -3.40 16.42 12.13
N ASP A 99 -2.81 15.73 11.15
CA ASP A 99 -1.39 15.40 11.10
C ASP A 99 -0.85 15.35 9.66
N LEU A 100 -0.59 16.54 9.10
CA LEU A 100 0.01 16.66 7.77
C LEU A 100 1.43 16.09 7.71
N GLY A 101 2.16 16.05 8.82
CA GLY A 101 3.49 15.46 8.89
C GLY A 101 3.44 13.95 8.71
N GLY A 102 2.54 13.28 9.43
CA GLY A 102 2.26 11.86 9.27
C GLY A 102 1.71 11.50 7.90
N LEU A 103 0.81 12.34 7.34
CA LEU A 103 0.32 12.18 5.97
C LEU A 103 1.49 12.23 4.97
N TRP A 104 2.34 13.25 5.06
CA TRP A 104 3.51 13.39 4.18
C TRP A 104 4.44 12.18 4.30
N PHE A 105 4.76 11.79 5.54
CA PHE A 105 5.61 10.64 5.83
C PHE A 105 5.06 9.34 5.24
N SER A 106 3.75 9.11 5.33
CA SER A 106 3.11 7.90 4.78
C SER A 106 3.35 7.73 3.28
N ARG A 107 3.29 8.84 2.52
CA ARG A 107 3.51 8.84 1.07
C ARG A 107 4.98 8.58 0.75
N VAL A 108 5.88 9.28 1.43
CA VAL A 108 7.33 9.10 1.26
C VAL A 108 7.75 7.66 1.62
N ALA A 109 7.24 7.10 2.72
CA ALA A 109 7.57 5.74 3.15
C ALA A 109 7.15 4.68 2.11
N ARG A 110 6.00 4.87 1.46
CA ARG A 110 5.54 4.00 0.36
C ARG A 110 6.52 4.06 -0.82
N THR A 111 6.86 5.27 -1.28
CA THR A 111 7.75 5.46 -2.44
C THR A 111 9.17 4.99 -2.15
N VAL A 112 9.70 5.23 -0.95
CA VAL A 112 10.97 4.63 -0.51
C VAL A 112 10.92 3.11 -0.59
N SER A 113 9.81 2.49 -0.16
CA SER A 113 9.64 1.04 -0.26
C SER A 113 9.59 0.55 -1.71
N HIS A 114 8.98 1.32 -2.61
CA HIS A 114 8.95 1.07 -4.05
C HIS A 114 10.36 1.08 -4.66
N GLU A 115 11.12 2.16 -4.44
CA GLU A 115 12.48 2.29 -4.99
C GLU A 115 13.46 1.27 -4.38
N LEU A 116 13.28 0.90 -3.12
CA LEU A 116 14.02 -0.21 -2.52
C LEU A 116 13.67 -1.55 -3.18
N GLY A 117 12.43 -1.76 -3.60
CA GLY A 117 12.05 -2.93 -4.40
C GLY A 117 12.80 -2.98 -5.72
N HIS A 118 12.97 -1.84 -6.41
CA HIS A 118 13.80 -1.75 -7.60
C HIS A 118 15.29 -2.04 -7.31
N CYS A 119 15.82 -1.64 -6.15
CA CYS A 119 17.17 -2.03 -5.72
C CYS A 119 17.33 -3.56 -5.53
N HIS A 120 16.22 -4.28 -5.38
CA HIS A 120 16.16 -5.74 -5.36
C HIS A 120 15.72 -6.35 -6.71
N CYS A 121 15.91 -5.61 -7.81
CA CYS A 121 15.60 -6.03 -9.18
C CYS A 121 14.12 -6.39 -9.41
N LEU A 122 13.20 -5.86 -8.60
CA LEU A 122 11.79 -5.90 -8.94
C LEU A 122 11.49 -4.86 -10.00
N ALA A 123 10.88 -5.27 -11.11
CA ALA A 123 10.25 -4.33 -12.03
C ALA A 123 8.89 -3.87 -11.47
N HIS A 124 8.25 -2.92 -12.16
CA HIS A 124 6.85 -2.59 -11.89
C HIS A 124 5.97 -3.84 -11.94
N CYS A 125 5.00 -3.92 -11.04
CA CYS A 125 4.08 -5.03 -10.89
C CYS A 125 2.71 -4.67 -11.45
N SER A 126 2.16 -5.52 -12.31
CA SER A 126 0.80 -5.38 -12.85
C SER A 126 -0.11 -6.56 -12.47
N TYR A 127 0.36 -7.46 -11.59
CA TYR A 127 -0.33 -8.71 -11.29
C TYR A 127 -1.46 -8.55 -10.27
N TYR A 128 -1.19 -7.81 -9.19
CA TYR A 128 -2.08 -7.62 -8.05
C TYR A 128 -1.76 -6.28 -7.39
N ALA A 129 -2.61 -5.85 -6.45
CA ALA A 129 -2.36 -4.72 -5.57
C ALA A 129 -0.95 -4.85 -4.92
N CYS A 130 -0.05 -3.92 -5.22
CA CYS A 130 1.36 -4.03 -4.85
C CYS A 130 2.01 -2.64 -4.80
N VAL A 131 2.89 -2.43 -3.81
CA VAL A 131 3.72 -1.22 -3.69
C VAL A 131 4.61 -1.01 -4.92
N MET A 132 4.87 -2.06 -5.70
CA MET A 132 5.63 -1.99 -6.95
C MET A 132 4.78 -1.62 -8.17
N GLN A 133 3.51 -1.23 -8.03
CA GLN A 133 2.73 -0.75 -9.17
C GLN A 133 3.30 0.57 -9.69
N SER A 134 3.35 0.71 -11.03
CA SER A 134 3.67 1.98 -11.67
C SER A 134 2.53 2.97 -11.46
N THR A 135 2.84 4.26 -11.36
CA THR A 135 1.84 5.31 -11.16
C THR A 135 2.11 6.45 -12.14
N ALA A 136 1.07 6.97 -12.79
CA ALA A 136 1.20 8.08 -13.74
C ALA A 136 0.98 9.46 -13.08
N GLY A 137 0.72 9.51 -11.78
CA GLY A 137 0.58 10.76 -11.05
C GLY A 137 0.17 10.61 -9.60
N MET A 138 0.15 11.73 -8.88
CA MET A 138 -0.06 11.76 -7.42
C MET A 138 -1.40 11.17 -6.98
N ALA A 139 -2.47 11.45 -7.72
CA ALA A 139 -3.80 10.94 -7.41
C ALA A 139 -3.85 9.40 -7.47
N GLU A 140 -3.11 8.79 -8.40
CA GLU A 140 -2.99 7.33 -8.51
C GLU A 140 -2.05 6.75 -7.45
N ASP A 141 -0.91 7.39 -7.23
CA ASP A 141 0.12 6.90 -6.32
C ASP A 141 -0.38 6.79 -4.88
N VAL A 142 -1.16 7.77 -4.39
CA VAL A 142 -1.70 7.73 -3.03
C VAL A 142 -2.70 6.58 -2.77
N ARG A 143 -3.18 5.91 -3.83
CA ARG A 143 -4.08 4.75 -3.73
C ARG A 143 -3.34 3.40 -3.76
N GLN A 144 -2.03 3.41 -4.01
CA GLN A 144 -1.24 2.19 -4.02
C GLN A 144 -1.02 1.65 -2.60
N PRO A 145 -1.07 0.32 -2.41
CA PRO A 145 -0.88 -0.28 -1.10
C PRO A 145 0.58 -0.19 -0.61
N PRO A 146 0.82 -0.17 0.72
CA PRO A 146 2.17 -0.15 1.30
C PRO A 146 2.80 -1.55 1.44
N TYR A 147 2.35 -2.55 0.65
CA TYR A 147 2.81 -3.93 0.75
C TYR A 147 3.15 -4.54 -0.62
N LEU A 148 4.01 -5.57 -0.60
CA LEU A 148 4.26 -6.40 -1.78
C LEU A 148 3.14 -7.43 -1.95
N CYS A 149 2.67 -7.64 -3.18
CA CYS A 149 1.78 -8.75 -3.48
C CYS A 149 2.51 -10.10 -3.34
N ALA A 150 1.76 -11.21 -3.36
CA ALA A 150 2.32 -12.56 -3.22
C ALA A 150 3.45 -12.85 -4.22
N VAL A 151 3.34 -12.36 -5.47
CA VAL A 151 4.35 -12.55 -6.52
C VAL A 151 5.65 -11.80 -6.18
N CYS A 152 5.56 -10.50 -5.89
CA CYS A 152 6.74 -9.69 -5.57
C CYS A 152 7.36 -10.09 -4.22
N LEU A 153 6.53 -10.48 -3.25
CA LEU A 153 6.99 -10.98 -1.97
C LEU A 153 7.78 -12.28 -2.15
N SER A 154 7.29 -13.24 -2.94
CA SER A 154 8.02 -14.50 -3.17
C SER A 154 9.34 -14.28 -3.94
N LYS A 155 9.39 -13.30 -4.85
CA LYS A 155 10.64 -12.91 -5.52
C LYS A 155 11.68 -12.40 -4.51
N ILE A 156 11.28 -11.50 -3.61
CA ILE A 156 12.17 -10.92 -2.60
C ILE A 156 12.56 -11.97 -1.55
N SER A 157 11.63 -12.74 -1.01
CA SER A 157 11.92 -13.73 0.03
C SER A 157 12.94 -14.76 -0.46
N LYS A 158 12.76 -15.31 -1.66
CA LYS A 158 13.71 -16.26 -2.28
C LYS A 158 15.07 -15.65 -2.61
N ALA A 159 15.15 -14.33 -2.80
CA ALA A 159 16.42 -13.64 -2.98
C ALA A 159 17.15 -13.39 -1.65
N MET A 160 16.45 -13.40 -0.52
CA MET A 160 16.96 -13.01 0.79
C MET A 160 17.35 -14.19 1.69
N VAL A 161 16.71 -15.35 1.54
CA VAL A 161 16.97 -16.53 2.38
C VAL A 161 17.22 -17.79 1.54
N PRO A 162 17.91 -18.82 2.08
CA PRO A 162 18.06 -20.11 1.42
C PRO A 162 16.72 -20.73 1.00
N VAL A 163 16.74 -21.55 -0.06
CA VAL A 163 15.55 -22.15 -0.70
C VAL A 163 14.99 -23.31 0.14
N SER A 164 14.49 -22.99 1.34
CA SER A 164 13.69 -23.89 2.15
C SER A 164 12.34 -23.20 2.43
N ARG A 165 11.24 -23.94 2.26
CA ARG A 165 9.88 -23.39 2.42
C ARG A 165 9.66 -22.84 3.83
N ASP A 166 10.09 -23.59 4.84
CA ASP A 166 9.91 -23.21 6.25
C ASP A 166 10.68 -21.92 6.58
N THR A 167 11.87 -21.75 6.01
CA THR A 167 12.66 -20.52 6.19
C THR A 167 12.06 -19.33 5.47
N GLU A 168 11.44 -19.54 4.30
CA GLU A 168 10.73 -18.50 3.55
C GLU A 168 9.48 -18.01 4.33
N GLU A 169 8.64 -18.94 4.78
CA GLU A 169 7.42 -18.64 5.55
C GLU A 169 7.74 -17.93 6.86
N GLN A 170 8.77 -18.39 7.59
CA GLN A 170 9.21 -17.75 8.82
C GLN A 170 9.75 -16.33 8.58
N MET A 171 10.55 -16.12 7.53
CA MET A 171 11.04 -14.78 7.16
C MET A 171 9.88 -13.83 6.86
N VAL A 172 8.86 -14.28 6.12
CA VAL A 172 7.67 -13.48 5.80
C VAL A 172 6.90 -13.11 7.07
N LEU A 173 6.69 -14.07 7.97
CA LEU A 173 6.03 -13.82 9.26
C LEU A 173 6.80 -12.81 10.12
N ASP A 174 8.11 -12.95 10.21
CA ASP A 174 8.95 -12.04 11.02
C ASP A 174 9.00 -10.63 10.42
N ARG A 175 9.04 -10.53 9.09
CA ARG A 175 8.87 -9.26 8.37
C ARG A 175 7.52 -8.61 8.70
N TYR A 176 6.42 -9.36 8.63
CA TYR A 176 5.11 -8.80 8.95
C TYR A 176 4.98 -8.37 10.41
N LYS A 177 5.51 -9.14 11.36
CA LYS A 177 5.55 -8.74 12.77
C LYS A 177 6.38 -7.47 12.98
N ALA A 178 7.50 -7.32 12.27
CA ALA A 178 8.32 -6.11 12.35
C ALA A 178 7.57 -4.87 11.82
N LEU A 179 6.87 -5.02 10.68
CA LEU A 179 6.06 -3.95 10.11
C LEU A 179 4.85 -3.61 10.98
N LEU A 180 4.23 -4.61 11.62
CA LEU A 180 3.13 -4.43 12.55
C LEU A 180 3.58 -3.52 13.71
N ARG A 181 4.70 -3.87 14.36
CA ARG A 181 5.30 -3.07 15.44
C ARG A 181 5.69 -1.66 14.99
N PHE A 182 6.14 -1.50 13.74
CA PHE A 182 6.40 -0.17 13.21
C PHE A 182 5.11 0.66 13.11
N CYS A 183 4.02 0.06 12.62
CA CYS A 183 2.74 0.76 12.46
C CYS A 183 2.09 1.15 13.80
N GLU A 184 2.36 0.42 14.90
CA GLU A 184 1.89 0.77 16.26
C GLU A 184 2.27 2.22 16.65
N GLY A 185 3.44 2.70 16.21
CA GLY A 185 3.89 4.07 16.46
C GLY A 185 3.20 5.15 15.59
N TRP A 186 2.41 4.74 14.60
CA TRP A 186 1.83 5.62 13.58
C TRP A 186 0.32 5.41 13.37
N LEU A 187 -0.38 4.82 14.35
CA LEU A 187 -1.82 4.56 14.25
C LEU A 187 -2.68 5.83 14.10
N GLY A 188 -2.13 7.00 14.40
CA GLY A 188 -2.79 8.29 14.12
C GLY A 188 -2.87 8.64 12.62
N VAL A 189 -2.16 7.91 11.77
CA VAL A 189 -2.11 8.14 10.31
C VAL A 189 -2.87 7.02 9.61
N ALA A 190 -3.89 7.38 8.84
CA ALA A 190 -4.84 6.43 8.24
C ALA A 190 -4.20 5.27 7.46
N MET A 191 -3.16 5.55 6.65
CA MET A 191 -2.44 4.51 5.90
C MET A 191 -1.79 3.48 6.84
N PHE A 192 -1.12 3.93 7.91
CA PHE A 192 -0.43 3.03 8.85
C PHE A 192 -1.42 2.30 9.76
N ALA A 193 -2.51 2.95 10.18
CA ALA A 193 -3.61 2.29 10.88
C ALA A 193 -4.24 1.17 10.03
N GLY A 194 -4.52 1.47 8.76
CA GLY A 194 -5.01 0.49 7.81
C GLY A 194 -4.02 -0.64 7.58
N TYR A 195 -2.72 -0.32 7.44
CA TYR A 195 -1.69 -1.34 7.22
C TYR A 195 -1.49 -2.23 8.44
N HIS A 196 -1.55 -1.67 9.65
CA HIS A 196 -1.54 -2.43 10.90
C HIS A 196 -2.65 -3.49 10.90
N ALA A 197 -3.90 -3.09 10.71
CA ALA A 197 -5.04 -4.01 10.70
C ALA A 197 -4.94 -5.07 9.59
N TRP A 198 -4.44 -4.68 8.41
CA TRP A 198 -4.17 -5.62 7.31
C TRP A 198 -3.13 -6.67 7.73
N LEU A 199 -2.03 -6.23 8.37
CA LEU A 199 -0.95 -7.11 8.82
C LEU A 199 -1.41 -8.08 9.90
N GLU A 200 -2.25 -7.66 10.86
CA GLU A 200 -2.81 -8.55 11.89
C GLU A 200 -3.56 -9.72 11.25
N LYS A 201 -4.45 -9.43 10.30
CA LYS A 201 -5.22 -10.46 9.58
C LYS A 201 -4.30 -11.37 8.77
N ARG A 202 -3.27 -10.83 8.12
CA ARG A 202 -2.30 -11.64 7.35
C ARG A 202 -1.44 -12.52 8.23
N ILE A 203 -0.99 -12.04 9.39
CA ILE A 203 -0.21 -12.84 10.34
C ILE A 203 -1.08 -13.98 10.86
N LEU A 204 -2.34 -13.71 11.25
CA LEU A 204 -3.27 -14.73 11.72
C LEU A 204 -3.49 -15.84 10.69
N ALA A 205 -3.65 -15.50 9.42
CA ALA A 205 -3.87 -16.49 8.37
C ALA A 205 -2.62 -17.31 8.00
N LEU A 206 -1.43 -16.75 8.18
CA LEU A 206 -0.17 -17.44 7.91
C LEU A 206 0.33 -18.27 9.11
N GLN A 207 -0.29 -18.14 10.28
CA GLN A 207 0.01 -18.99 11.43
C GLN A 207 -0.54 -20.42 11.23
N PRO A 208 0.09 -21.45 11.82
CA PRO A 208 -0.43 -22.82 11.78
C PRO A 208 -1.86 -22.89 12.31
N GLY A 209 -2.80 -23.37 11.49
CA GLY A 209 -4.23 -23.43 11.84
C GLY A 209 -5.02 -22.13 11.63
N GLY A 210 -4.42 -21.12 10.98
CA GLY A 210 -5.10 -19.88 10.59
C GLY A 210 -6.22 -20.11 9.56
N PRO A 211 -7.20 -19.20 9.49
CA PRO A 211 -8.26 -19.27 8.48
C PRO A 211 -7.70 -19.07 7.07
N GLU A 212 -8.23 -19.81 6.10
CA GLU A 212 -7.91 -19.60 4.67
C GLU A 212 -8.45 -18.23 4.25
N ILE A 213 -7.56 -17.29 3.92
CA ILE A 213 -7.98 -16.00 3.35
C ILE A 213 -8.36 -16.27 1.89
N ILE A 214 -9.64 -16.09 1.57
CA ILE A 214 -10.08 -15.92 0.19
C ILE A 214 -9.55 -14.55 -0.25
N GLU A 215 -8.41 -14.53 -0.94
CA GLU A 215 -7.98 -13.35 -1.68
C GLU A 215 -9.00 -13.16 -2.80
N ILE A 216 -9.92 -12.19 -2.62
CA ILE A 216 -10.78 -11.74 -3.70
C ILE A 216 -9.82 -11.10 -4.69
N SER A 217 -9.61 -11.78 -5.82
CA SER A 217 -8.94 -11.22 -6.98
C SER A 217 -9.77 -10.03 -7.45
N ASP A 218 -9.32 -8.82 -7.12
CA ASP A 218 -9.78 -7.59 -7.74
C ASP A 218 -9.27 -7.52 -9.19
#